data_AF-A0A537U9T3-F1
#
_entry.id   AF-A0A537U9T3-F1
#
_cell.length_a   1.000
_cell.length_b   1.000
_cell.length_c   1.000
_cell.angle_alpha   90.00
_cell.angle_beta   90.00
_cell.angle_gamma   90.00
#
_symmetry.space_group_name_H-M   'P 1'
#
loop_
_entity.id
_entity.type
_entity.pdbx_description
1 polymer ?
#
loop_
_entity_poly.entity_id
_entity_poly.type
_entity_poly.pdbx_seq_one_letter_code
_entity_poly.pdbx_strand_id
1 'polypeptide(L)' 'MKVRKVDPNVDSGALLAGAQFVDAYSIAIEGAALDARQAAEKMLAPAPRWIGALLALRNFLVAPFGLKTSAPDEPG' A
#
# COMPACT_ATOMS: atom_id res chain seq x y z
N MET A 1 -12.81 -9.91 10.66
CA MET A 1 -11.36 -9.90 10.42
C MET A 1 -10.70 -9.15 11.58
N LYS A 2 -9.92 -9.85 12.42
CA LYS A 2 -9.21 -9.23 13.56
C LYS A 2 -7.76 -8.98 13.15
N VAL A 3 -7.31 -7.73 13.23
CA VAL A 3 -5.95 -7.31 12.88
C VAL A 3 -5.16 -7.09 14.17
N ARG A 4 -3.92 -7.59 14.22
CA ARG A 4 -2.99 -7.38 15.33
C ARG A 4 -1.67 -6.81 14.78
N LYS A 5 -1.16 -5.77 15.42
CA LYS A 5 0.20 -5.28 15.18
C LYS A 5 1.21 -6.29 15.73
N VAL A 6 2.24 -6.61 14.95
CA VAL A 6 3.34 -7.49 15.34
C VAL A 6 4.66 -6.78 15.08
N ASP A 7 5.69 -7.10 15.84
CA ASP A 7 7.01 -6.56 15.55
C ASP A 7 7.58 -7.20 14.29
N PRO A 8 8.16 -6.43 13.36
CA PRO A 8 8.78 -6.97 12.16
C PRO A 8 10.00 -7.81 12.56
N ASN A 9 9.94 -9.13 12.31
CA ASN A 9 11.01 -10.09 12.59
C ASN A 9 12.15 -10.07 11.54
N VAL A 10 12.30 -8.97 10.80
CA VAL A 10 13.28 -8.85 9.72
C VAL A 10 14.33 -7.82 10.09
N ASP A 11 15.59 -8.11 9.78
CA ASP A 11 16.67 -7.10 9.82
C ASP A 11 16.41 -6.08 8.69
N SER A 12 15.66 -5.05 9.03
CA SER A 12 15.26 -3.98 8.13
C SER A 12 16.44 -3.16 7.63
N GLY A 13 17.53 -3.06 8.40
CA GLY A 13 18.76 -2.39 7.98
C GLY A 13 19.45 -3.12 6.83
N ALA A 14 19.45 -4.46 6.88
CA ALA A 14 20.02 -5.29 5.82
C ALA A 14 19.10 -5.44 4.58
N LEU A 15 17.79 -5.58 4.79
CA LEU A 15 16.84 -5.89 3.70
C LEU A 15 16.20 -4.67 3.04
N LEU A 16 16.09 -3.55 3.77
CA LEU A 16 15.39 -2.34 3.34
C LEU A 16 16.30 -1.12 3.54
N ALA A 17 17.52 -1.18 3.02
CA ALA A 17 18.49 -0.09 3.14
C ALA A 17 17.89 1.25 2.67
N GLY A 18 17.88 2.24 3.56
CA GLY A 18 17.32 3.57 3.30
C GLY A 18 15.81 3.72 3.58
N ALA A 19 15.10 2.64 3.94
CA ALA A 19 13.72 2.75 4.39
C ALA A 19 13.66 3.39 5.78
N GLN A 20 12.82 4.43 5.90
CA GLN A 20 12.65 5.18 7.15
C GLN A 20 11.52 4.60 8.02
N PHE A 21 10.70 3.72 7.46
CA PHE A 21 9.54 3.14 8.12
C PHE A 21 9.40 1.67 7.72
N VAL A 22 9.17 0.82 8.73
CA VAL A 22 8.80 -0.59 8.57
C VAL A 22 7.67 -0.89 9.53
N ASP A 23 6.69 -1.66 9.08
CA ASP A 23 5.55 -2.07 9.90
C ASP A 23 5.15 -3.51 9.57
N ALA A 24 4.57 -4.21 10.53
CA ALA A 24 4.14 -5.59 10.38
C ALA A 24 2.79 -5.85 11.05
N TYR A 25 1.92 -6.54 10.33
CA TYR A 25 0.56 -6.84 10.76
C TYR A 25 0.24 -8.32 10.54
N SER A 26 -0.45 -8.92 11.50
CA SER A 26 -0.97 -10.27 11.41
C SER A 26 -2.49 -10.23 11.41
N ILE A 27 -3.09 -10.96 10.48
CA ILE A 27 -4.54 -11.00 10.27
C ILE A 27 -4.98 -12.45 10.27
N ALA A 28 -5.81 -12.82 11.24
CA ALA A 28 -6.47 -14.12 11.23
C ALA A 28 -7.62 -14.10 10.22
N ILE A 29 -7.57 -15.00 9.26
CA ILE A 29 -8.64 -15.22 8.28
C ILE A 29 -9.22 -16.62 8.53
N GLU A 30 -10.52 -16.69 8.78
CA GLU A 30 -11.25 -17.95 8.89
C GLU A 30 -11.60 -18.46 7.49
N GLY A 31 -11.31 -19.73 7.18
CA GLY A 31 -11.64 -20.36 5.90
C GLY A 31 -10.47 -21.07 5.21
N ALA A 32 -10.59 -21.27 3.89
CA ALA A 32 -9.67 -22.03 3.04
C ALA A 32 -8.24 -21.46 3.01
N ALA A 33 -7.25 -22.33 2.75
CA ALA A 33 -5.86 -21.95 2.59
C ALA A 33 -5.70 -20.86 1.52
N LEU A 34 -5.18 -19.71 1.92
CA LEU A 34 -4.85 -18.59 1.03
C LEU A 34 -3.39 -18.70 0.64
N ASP A 35 -3.12 -18.72 -0.66
CA ASP A 35 -1.78 -18.48 -1.18
C ASP A 35 -1.37 -17.01 -0.91
N ALA A 36 -0.06 -16.76 -0.81
CA ALA A 36 0.51 -15.45 -0.55
C ALA A 36 0.03 -14.40 -1.57
N ARG A 37 -0.06 -14.77 -2.86
CA ARG A 37 -0.57 -13.87 -3.90
C ARG A 37 -2.04 -13.51 -3.68
N GLN A 38 -2.88 -14.49 -3.38
CA GLN A 38 -4.31 -14.27 -3.15
C GLN A 38 -4.56 -13.40 -1.91
N ALA A 39 -3.76 -13.60 -0.86
CA ALA A 39 -3.78 -12.76 0.32
C ALA A 39 -3.40 -11.30 -0.04
N ALA A 40 -2.32 -11.11 -0.80
CA ALA A 40 -1.88 -9.78 -1.24
C ALA A 40 -2.93 -9.08 -2.12
N GLU A 41 -3.52 -9.77 -3.09
CA GLU A 41 -4.59 -9.22 -3.94
C GLU A 41 -5.79 -8.80 -3.10
N LYS A 42 -6.23 -9.63 -2.16
CA LYS A 42 -7.37 -9.32 -1.30
C LYS A 42 -7.09 -8.15 -0.33
N MET A 43 -5.84 -7.99 0.12
CA MET A 43 -5.43 -6.90 1.01
C MET A 43 -5.18 -5.58 0.27
N LEU A 44 -4.63 -5.62 -0.95
CA LEU A 44 -4.14 -4.44 -1.67
C LEU A 44 -5.09 -3.96 -2.78
N ALA A 45 -5.88 -4.84 -3.40
CA ALA A 45 -6.76 -4.45 -4.51
C ALA A 45 -7.88 -3.48 -4.10
N PRO A 46 -8.55 -3.64 -2.94
CA PRO A 46 -9.61 -2.71 -2.55
C PRO A 46 -9.03 -1.45 -1.90
N ALA A 47 -8.57 -0.49 -2.71
CA ALA A 47 -8.25 0.83 -2.19
C ALA A 47 -9.53 1.54 -1.72
N PRO A 48 -9.58 2.07 -0.47
CA PRO A 48 -10.70 2.90 -0.03
C PRO A 48 -10.95 4.08 -0.99
N ARG A 49 -12.23 4.33 -1.33
CA ARG A 49 -12.63 5.37 -2.29
C ARG A 49 -12.07 6.77 -1.97
N TRP A 50 -11.87 7.06 -0.69
CA TRP A 50 -11.31 8.34 -0.24
C TRP A 50 -9.86 8.55 -0.70
N ILE A 51 -9.08 7.49 -0.93
CA ILE A 51 -7.70 7.60 -1.42
C ILE A 51 -7.69 8.29 -2.78
N GLY A 52 -8.58 7.86 -3.69
CA GLY A 52 -8.74 8.51 -5.00
C GLY A 52 -9.13 9.98 -4.88
N ALA A 53 -10.05 10.32 -3.98
CA ALA A 53 -10.45 11.70 -3.72
C ALA A 53 -9.30 12.57 -3.19
N LEU A 54 -8.48 12.05 -2.27
CA LEU A 54 -7.31 12.77 -1.76
C LEU A 54 -6.21 12.92 -2.80
N LEU A 55 -5.96 11.91 -3.63
CA LEU A 55 -5.03 12.02 -4.75
C LEU A 55 -5.48 13.08 -5.76
N ALA A 56 -6.79 13.13 -6.06
CA ALA A 56 -7.36 14.18 -6.91
C ALA A 56 -7.20 15.57 -6.29
N LEU A 57 -7.47 15.72 -4.99
CA LEU A 57 -7.26 16.97 -4.27
C LEU A 57 -5.78 17.41 -4.30
N ARG A 58 -4.86 16.48 -4.02
CA ARG A 58 -3.41 16.73 -4.12
C ARG A 58 -3.08 17.26 -5.50
N ASN A 59 -3.52 16.56 -6.55
CA ASN A 59 -3.23 16.91 -7.93
C ASN A 59 -3.77 18.31 -8.28
N PHE A 60 -4.97 18.66 -7.82
CA PHE A 60 -5.55 19.99 -8.00
C PHE A 60 -4.71 21.08 -7.32
N LEU A 61 -4.28 20.85 -6.07
CA LEU A 61 -3.46 21.81 -5.32
C LEU A 61 -2.07 22.01 -5.92
N VAL A 62 -1.47 20.95 -6.48
CA VAL A 62 -0.10 21.01 -7.03
C VAL A 62 -0.04 21.41 -8.51
N ALA A 63 -1.16 21.35 -9.24
CA ALA A 63 -1.26 21.76 -10.64
C ALA A 63 -0.65 23.15 -10.97
N PRO A 64 -0.90 24.23 -10.20
CA PRO A 64 -0.30 25.54 -10.50
C PRO A 64 1.22 25.59 -10.33
N PHE A 65 1.83 24.60 -9.68
CA PHE A 65 3.29 24.52 -9.50
C PHE A 65 4.00 23.76 -10.63
N GLY A 66 3.27 23.29 -11.65
CA GLY A 66 3.85 22.59 -12.81
C GLY A 66 4.41 21.19 -12.48
N LEU A 67 4.01 20.61 -11.36
CA LEU A 67 4.43 19.26 -10.96
C LEU A 67 3.66 18.21 -11.76
N LYS A 68 4.36 17.18 -12.28
CA LYS A 68 3.73 16.04 -12.96
C LYS A 68 2.93 15.20 -11.95
N THR A 69 1.62 15.06 -12.18
CA THR A 69 0.67 14.47 -11.24
C THR A 69 0.23 13.04 -11.55
N SER A 70 0.66 12.48 -12.69
CA SER A 70 0.29 11.15 -13.17
C SER A 70 1.51 10.40 -13.67
N ALA A 71 1.53 9.07 -13.49
CA ALA A 71 2.42 8.21 -14.27
C ALA A 71 2.08 8.34 -15.77
N PRO A 72 3.03 8.16 -16.69
CA PRO A 72 2.74 8.14 -18.12
C PRO A 72 1.62 7.14 -18.40
N ASP A 73 0.68 7.49 -19.29
CA ASP A 73 -0.24 6.50 -19.86
C ASP A 73 0.62 5.40 -20.50
N GLU A 74 0.68 4.21 -19.90
CA GLU A 74 1.17 3.03 -20.60
C GLU A 74 0.11 2.66 -21.64
N PRO A 75 0.44 2.67 -22.95
CA PRO A 75 -0.45 2.15 -23.96
C PRO A 75 -0.53 0.63 -23.80
N GLY A 76 -1.73 0.13 -23.53
CA GLY A 76 -2.08 -1.29 -23.66
C GLY A 76 -2.28 -1.71 -25.10
#